data_AF-A0ABD7SFP1-F1
#
_entry.id   AF-A0ABD7SFP1-F1
#
_cell.length_a   1.000
_cell.length_b   1.000
_cell.length_c   1.000
_cell.angle_alpha   90.00
_cell.angle_beta   90.00
_cell.angle_gamma   90.00
#
_symmetry.space_group_name_H-M   'P 1'
#
loop_
_entity.id
_entity.type
_entity.pdbx_description
1 polymer ?
#
loop_
_entity_poly.entity_id
_entity_poly.type
_entity_poly.pdbx_seq_one_letter_code
_entity_poly.pdbx_strand_id
1 'polypeptide(L)'
;MAPSADCLDARQVAELHQADARILAVAERDGRLFRLQLSQDCPQLAAQPDASLLAANGWVCNGAQAYVSTGQQGCAIDQVAPLTARDYASPGRQHDHDGVPTLERISVREARRRNFAGSSSYCFNPSMLRSWS
;
A
#
# COMPACT_ATOMS: atom_id res chain seq x y z
N MET A 1 3.63 26.36 -11.71
CA MET A 1 4.88 25.73 -11.20
C MET A 1 4.51 24.34 -10.73
N ALA A 2 5.19 23.29 -11.20
CA ALA A 2 5.02 21.97 -10.62
C ALA A 2 5.61 22.02 -9.20
N PRO A 3 4.91 21.52 -8.17
CA PRO A 3 5.45 21.50 -6.82
C PRO A 3 6.63 20.53 -6.69
N SER A 4 7.33 20.61 -5.57
CA SER A 4 8.50 19.77 -5.26
C SER A 4 8.17 18.28 -5.33
N ALA A 5 9.19 17.45 -5.57
CA ALA A 5 9.05 15.99 -5.60
C ALA A 5 8.55 15.37 -4.29
N ASP A 6 8.54 16.14 -3.20
CA ASP A 6 8.00 15.75 -1.89
C ASP A 6 6.48 15.97 -1.76
N CYS A 7 5.85 16.56 -2.78
CA CYS A 7 4.40 16.73 -2.82
C CYS A 7 3.72 15.58 -3.54
N LEU A 8 2.57 15.21 -3.00
CA LEU A 8 1.65 14.23 -3.57
C LEU A 8 0.63 14.95 -4.46
N ASP A 9 0.32 14.38 -5.63
CA ASP A 9 -0.77 14.78 -6.51
C ASP A 9 -2.05 14.02 -6.13
N ALA A 10 -3.00 14.74 -5.53
CA ALA A 10 -4.28 14.18 -5.11
C ALA A 10 -5.06 13.52 -6.25
N ARG A 11 -4.81 13.92 -7.50
CA ARG A 11 -5.49 13.41 -8.70
C ARG A 11 -4.87 12.12 -9.22
N GLN A 12 -3.64 11.81 -8.82
CA GLN A 12 -2.93 10.60 -9.21
C GLN A 12 -3.04 9.49 -8.19
N VAL A 13 -3.80 9.67 -7.10
CA VAL A 13 -4.05 8.62 -6.12
C VAL A 13 -4.67 7.39 -6.80
N ALA A 14 -4.02 6.25 -6.63
CA ALA A 14 -4.49 4.95 -7.06
C ALA A 14 -5.05 4.16 -5.88
N GLU A 15 -4.35 4.18 -4.75
CA GLU A 15 -4.71 3.43 -3.55
C GLU A 15 -4.49 4.25 -2.28
N LEU A 16 -5.36 4.03 -1.30
CA LEU A 16 -5.29 4.57 0.05
C LEU A 16 -5.37 3.39 1.02
N HIS A 17 -4.39 3.29 1.92
CA HIS A 17 -4.36 2.31 2.98
C HIS A 17 -4.25 3.01 4.33
N GLN A 18 -5.07 2.59 5.30
CA GLN A 18 -5.03 3.15 6.63
C GLN A 18 -4.27 2.22 7.57
N ALA A 19 -3.08 2.66 7.97
CA ALA A 19 -2.23 1.92 8.89
C ALA A 19 -2.70 2.10 10.35
N ASP A 20 -3.19 3.29 10.71
CA ASP A 20 -3.81 3.58 12.00
C ASP A 20 -4.77 4.78 11.91
N ALA A 21 -5.35 5.21 13.03
CA ALA A 21 -6.33 6.31 13.08
C ALA A 21 -5.79 7.66 12.56
N ARG A 22 -4.46 7.87 12.52
CA ARG A 22 -3.82 9.10 12.04
C ARG A 22 -2.90 8.90 10.84
N ILE A 23 -2.53 7.68 10.51
CA ILE A 23 -1.56 7.41 9.45
C ILE A 23 -2.21 6.73 8.26
N LEU A 24 -2.05 7.37 7.10
CA LEU A 24 -2.43 6.82 5.80
C LEU A 24 -1.18 6.61 4.95
N ALA A 25 -1.12 5.45 4.31
CA ALA A 25 -0.22 5.18 3.22
C ALA A 25 -0.97 5.40 1.90
N VAL A 26 -0.36 6.08 0.95
CA VAL A 26 -0.97 6.43 -0.34
C VAL A 26 -0.04 5.99 -1.46
N ALA A 27 -0.61 5.35 -2.47
CA ALA A 27 0.10 5.06 -3.71
C ALA A 27 -0.48 5.90 -4.85
N GLU A 28 0.40 6.54 -5.59
CA GLU A 28 0.06 7.19 -6.86
C GLU A 28 0.12 6.19 -8.02
N ARG A 29 -0.57 6.49 -9.12
CA ARG A 29 -0.62 5.66 -10.33
C ARG A 29 0.74 5.46 -11.00
N ASP A 30 1.69 6.37 -10.75
CA ASP A 30 3.06 6.28 -11.24
C ASP A 30 3.99 5.45 -10.33
N GLY A 31 3.45 4.92 -9.23
CA GLY A 31 4.16 4.09 -8.26
C GLY A 31 4.87 4.88 -7.14
N ARG A 32 4.72 6.21 -7.08
CA ARG A 32 5.20 6.99 -5.93
C ARG A 32 4.35 6.68 -4.70
N LEU A 33 5.01 6.61 -3.56
CA LEU A 33 4.40 6.22 -2.30
C LEU A 33 4.58 7.33 -1.28
N PHE A 34 3.55 7.58 -0.50
CA PHE A 34 3.54 8.64 0.50
C PHE A 34 2.90 8.19 1.80
N ARG A 35 3.38 8.75 2.89
CA ARG A 35 2.76 8.72 4.20
C ARG A 35 2.11 10.06 4.44
N LEU A 36 0.84 10.02 4.81
CA LEU A 36 0.11 11.17 5.33
C LEU A 36 -0.11 10.97 6.82
N GLN A 37 0.19 12.01 7.59
CA GLN A 37 -0.20 12.10 9.00
C GLN A 37 -1.38 13.05 9.11
N LEU A 38 -2.44 12.61 9.79
CA LEU A 38 -3.63 13.40 10.04
C LEU A 38 -3.49 14.18 11.34
N SER A 39 -4.12 15.35 11.39
CA SER A 39 -4.09 16.23 12.56
C SER A 39 -4.93 15.67 13.73
N GLN A 40 -5.85 14.75 13.46
CA GLN A 40 -6.72 14.11 14.44
C GLN A 40 -6.93 12.63 14.13
N ASP A 41 -7.44 11.88 15.12
CA ASP A 41 -7.87 10.50 14.93
C ASP A 41 -9.10 10.43 14.03
N CYS A 42 -8.94 9.83 12.86
CA CYS A 42 -9.99 9.60 11.88
C CYS A 42 -10.00 8.13 11.46
N PRO A 43 -10.59 7.24 12.26
CA PRO A 43 -10.63 5.82 11.94
C PRO A 43 -11.53 5.52 10.72
N GLN A 44 -11.23 4.44 10.01
CA GLN A 44 -12.05 3.89 8.91
C GLN A 44 -12.20 4.81 7.68
N LEU A 45 -11.25 5.72 7.44
CA LEU A 45 -11.25 6.60 6.26
C LEU A 45 -11.03 5.81 4.98
N ALA A 46 -9.97 4.97 4.93
CA ALA A 46 -9.63 4.22 3.71
C ALA A 46 -10.64 3.11 3.38
N ALA A 47 -11.51 2.75 4.33
CA ALA A 47 -12.60 1.80 4.10
C ALA A 47 -13.80 2.46 3.39
N GLN A 48 -13.88 3.79 3.34
CA GLN A 48 -14.97 4.49 2.66
C GLN A 48 -14.74 4.53 1.14
N PRO A 49 -15.72 4.14 0.32
CA PRO A 49 -15.55 4.07 -1.13
C PRO A 49 -15.41 5.45 -1.81
N ASP A 50 -15.81 6.52 -1.12
CA ASP A 50 -15.72 7.91 -1.56
C ASP A 50 -14.53 8.67 -0.94
N ALA A 51 -13.62 7.95 -0.28
CA ALA A 51 -12.39 8.52 0.26
C ALA A 51 -11.54 9.17 -0.85
N SER A 52 -11.28 10.46 -0.71
CA SER A 52 -10.52 11.24 -1.69
C SER A 52 -9.67 12.31 -1.02
N LEU A 53 -8.59 12.72 -1.67
CA LEU A 53 -7.75 13.82 -1.19
C LEU A 53 -8.23 15.15 -1.77
N LEU A 54 -8.39 16.14 -0.90
CA LEU A 54 -8.79 17.50 -1.24
C LEU A 54 -7.64 18.46 -0.92
N ALA A 55 -7.19 19.21 -1.92
CA ALA A 55 -6.17 20.24 -1.78
C ALA A 55 -6.44 21.41 -2.71
N ALA A 56 -6.09 22.63 -2.30
CA ALA A 56 -6.44 23.88 -2.97
C ALA A 56 -5.96 24.03 -4.44
N ASN A 57 -5.09 23.13 -4.89
CA ASN A 57 -4.53 23.09 -6.24
C ASN A 57 -4.29 21.64 -6.74
N GLY A 58 -4.88 20.65 -6.09
CA GLY A 58 -4.66 19.23 -6.37
C GLY A 58 -3.34 18.67 -5.82
N TRP A 59 -2.59 19.44 -5.02
CA TRP A 59 -1.32 19.01 -4.44
C TRP A 59 -1.35 19.01 -2.92
N VAL A 60 -0.95 17.89 -2.33
CA VAL A 60 -0.79 17.75 -0.89
C VAL A 60 0.69 17.93 -0.56
N CYS A 61 1.01 19.01 0.13
CA CYS A 61 2.37 19.41 0.48
C CYS A 61 2.43 19.82 1.96
N ASN A 62 3.59 19.68 2.60
CA ASN A 62 3.81 20.21 3.94
C ASN A 62 3.60 21.73 3.99
N GLY A 63 2.89 22.21 5.01
CA GLY A 63 2.57 23.63 5.20
C GLY A 63 1.42 24.16 4.33
N ALA A 64 0.88 23.35 3.42
CA ALA A 64 -0.33 23.66 2.68
C ALA A 64 -1.53 22.92 3.29
N GLN A 65 -2.69 23.58 3.31
CA GLN A 65 -3.91 22.98 3.84
C GLN A 65 -4.45 21.92 2.88
N ALA A 66 -4.59 20.70 3.38
CA ALA A 66 -5.14 19.57 2.64
C ALA A 66 -5.93 18.64 3.56
N TYR A 67 -6.84 17.86 2.98
CA TYR A 67 -7.76 17.00 3.71
C TYR A 67 -7.95 15.65 3.02
N VAL A 68 -8.29 14.64 3.80
CA VAL A 68 -8.93 13.42 3.32
C VAL A 68 -10.43 13.59 3.53
N SER A 69 -11.23 13.46 2.47
CA SER A 69 -12.69 13.58 2.51
C SER A 69 -13.33 12.24 2.24
N THR A 70 -14.36 11.88 3.02
CA THR A 70 -15.21 10.70 2.78
C THR A 70 -16.68 11.12 2.65
N GLY A 71 -16.92 12.20 1.89
CA GLY A 71 -18.25 12.77 1.62
C GLY A 71 -18.89 13.51 2.81
N GLN A 72 -18.93 12.89 3.99
CA GLN A 72 -19.56 13.43 5.20
C GLN A 72 -18.57 14.06 6.19
N GLN A 73 -17.29 13.71 6.10
CA GLN A 73 -16.25 14.16 7.02
C GLN A 73 -14.97 14.51 6.26
N GLY A 74 -14.26 15.51 6.77
CA GLY A 74 -12.95 15.94 6.29
C GLY A 74 -11.91 15.83 7.40
N CYS A 75 -10.83 15.10 7.15
CA CYS A 75 -9.73 14.91 8.08
C CYS A 75 -8.51 15.68 7.62
N ALA A 76 -8.04 16.61 8.45
CA ALA A 76 -6.94 17.49 8.09
C ALA A 76 -5.63 16.71 8.02
N ILE A 77 -4.82 17.02 7.02
CA ILE A 77 -3.49 16.46 6.84
C ILE A 77 -2.49 17.42 7.47
N ASP A 78 -1.71 16.90 8.42
CA ASP A 78 -0.68 17.63 9.15
C ASP A 78 0.69 17.52 8.47
N GLN A 79 1.06 16.30 8.03
CA GLN A 79 2.36 16.03 7.41
C GLN A 79 2.23 15.09 6.21
N VAL A 80 3.14 15.28 5.27
CA VAL A 80 3.34 14.48 4.06
C VAL A 80 4.81 14.08 4.00
N ALA A 81 5.08 12.80 3.80
CA ALA A 81 6.43 12.31 3.60
C ALA A 81 6.46 11.23 2.51
N PRO A 82 7.48 11.21 1.63
CA PRO A 82 7.65 10.09 0.72
C PRO A 82 7.93 8.80 1.49
N LEU A 83 7.41 7.68 0.99
CA LEU A 83 7.65 6.34 1.53
C LEU A 83 8.50 5.51 0.58
N THR A 84 9.26 4.59 1.17
CA THR A 84 9.87 3.50 0.40
C THR A 84 8.87 2.36 0.21
N ALA A 85 9.05 1.54 -0.83
CA ALA A 85 8.22 0.34 -1.03
C ALA A 85 8.27 -0.62 0.17
N ARG A 86 9.41 -0.69 0.87
CA ARG A 86 9.56 -1.49 2.10
C ARG A 86 8.63 -0.98 3.20
N ASP A 87 8.60 0.33 3.41
CA ASP A 87 7.79 0.93 4.47
C ASP A 87 6.30 0.85 4.14
N TYR A 88 5.92 1.02 2.88
CA TYR A 88 4.54 0.84 2.40
C TYR A 88 4.01 -0.59 2.58
N ALA A 89 4.85 -1.62 2.42
CA ALA A 89 4.47 -3.02 2.61
C ALA A 89 4.50 -3.49 4.08
N SER A 90 5.01 -2.68 5.00
CA SER A 90 5.18 -3.05 6.41
C SER A 90 3.90 -3.10 7.26
N PRO A 91 2.83 -2.30 7.01
CA PRO A 91 1.57 -2.39 7.75
C PRO A 91 0.92 -3.78 7.70
N GLY A 92 1.07 -4.49 6.57
CA GLY A 92 0.60 -5.88 6.44
C GLY A 92 1.30 -6.87 7.36
N ARG A 93 2.54 -6.59 7.81
CA ARG A 93 3.29 -7.44 8.75
C ARG A 93 2.95 -7.19 10.22
N GLN A 94 2.48 -5.98 10.54
CA GLN A 94 2.16 -5.61 11.93
C GLN A 94 0.77 -6.13 12.35
N HIS A 95 -0.20 -6.15 11.43
CA HIS A 95 -1.54 -6.71 11.68
C HIS A 95 -1.54 -8.23 11.93
N ASP A 96 -0.57 -8.97 11.40
CA ASP A 96 -0.39 -10.40 11.72
C ASP A 96 0.02 -10.63 13.18
N HIS A 97 0.60 -9.62 13.85
CA HIS A 97 1.06 -9.72 15.23
C HIS A 97 0.03 -9.23 16.26
N ASP A 98 -0.79 -8.21 15.95
CA ASP A 98 -1.64 -7.51 16.93
C ASP A 98 -3.15 -7.84 16.86
N GLY A 99 -3.52 -9.04 16.39
CA GLY A 99 -4.84 -9.61 16.72
C GLY A 99 -5.99 -9.23 15.79
N VAL A 100 -5.79 -9.37 14.47
CA VAL A 100 -6.93 -9.72 13.60
C VAL A 100 -7.47 -11.06 14.10
N PRO A 101 -8.79 -11.25 14.30
CA PRO A 101 -9.33 -12.59 14.48
C PRO A 101 -9.05 -13.33 13.19
N THR A 102 -7.96 -14.08 13.18
CA THR A 102 -7.62 -15.00 12.11
C THR A 102 -8.87 -15.83 11.90
N LEU A 103 -9.44 -15.78 10.69
CA LEU A 103 -10.38 -16.79 10.21
C LEU A 103 -9.90 -18.15 10.72
N GLU A 104 -10.86 -18.97 11.17
CA GLU A 104 -10.64 -20.22 11.89
C GLU A 104 -9.36 -20.92 11.43
N ARG A 105 -8.43 -21.11 12.37
CA ARG A 105 -7.10 -21.67 12.12
C ARG A 105 -7.24 -22.97 11.35
N ILE A 106 -7.02 -22.93 10.03
CA ILE A 106 -6.91 -24.13 9.21
C ILE A 106 -5.62 -24.80 9.66
N SER A 107 -5.73 -25.82 10.53
CA SER A 107 -4.62 -26.70 10.83
C SER A 107 -4.38 -27.57 9.59
N VAL A 108 -3.42 -27.19 8.75
CA VAL A 108 -2.90 -28.09 7.72
C VAL A 108 -2.14 -29.18 8.46
N ARG A 109 -2.83 -30.29 8.75
CA ARG A 109 -2.16 -31.53 9.12
C ARG A 109 -1.43 -32.03 7.89
N GLU A 110 -0.14 -31.71 7.79
CA GLU A 110 0.77 -32.37 6.87
C GLU A 110 0.71 -33.88 7.12
N ALA A 111 0.01 -34.60 6.25
CA ALA A 111 0.20 -36.02 6.10
C ALA A 111 1.56 -36.20 5.43
N ARG A 112 2.61 -36.36 6.25
CA ARG A 112 3.98 -36.66 5.87
C ARG A 112 4.02 -37.59 4.66
N ARG A 113 4.24 -37.04 3.47
CA ARG A 113 4.83 -37.76 2.35
C ARG A 113 6.11 -37.04 1.99
N ARG A 114 7.22 -37.74 2.22
CA ARG A 114 8.51 -37.36 1.69
C ARG A 114 8.36 -37.21 0.17
N ASN A 115 9.03 -36.21 -0.37
CA ASN A 115 9.33 -35.94 -1.79
C ASN A 115 8.57 -34.72 -2.36
N PHE A 116 9.36 -33.70 -2.74
CA PHE A 116 8.96 -32.71 -3.73
C PHE A 116 8.74 -33.44 -5.06
N ALA A 117 7.49 -33.67 -5.44
CA ALA A 117 7.13 -34.12 -6.78
C ALA A 117 6.82 -32.86 -7.61
N GLY A 118 7.82 -32.38 -8.34
CA GLY A 118 7.62 -31.34 -9.34
C GLY A 118 6.76 -31.88 -10.49
N SER A 119 5.71 -31.15 -10.85
CA SER A 119 5.01 -31.35 -12.12
C SER A 119 5.38 -30.23 -13.08
N SER A 120 6.34 -30.49 -13.96
CA SER A 120 6.34 -29.88 -15.29
C SER A 120 6.84 -30.91 -16.29
N SER A 121 5.93 -31.44 -17.10
CA SER A 121 6.30 -32.24 -18.25
C SER A 121 6.80 -31.31 -19.35
N TYR A 122 8.03 -30.83 -19.20
CA TYR A 122 8.85 -30.31 -20.31
C TYR A 122 10.26 -30.87 -20.13
N CYS A 123 10.59 -31.90 -20.91
CA CYS A 123 11.95 -32.40 -21.00
C CYS A 123 12.80 -31.38 -21.77
N PHE A 124 13.52 -30.53 -21.05
CA PHE A 124 14.55 -29.67 -21.61
C PHE A 124 15.78 -30.52 -21.91
N ASN A 125 16.16 -30.65 -23.19
CA ASN A 125 17.33 -31.41 -23.62
C ASN A 125 18.53 -30.45 -23.86
N PRO A 126 19.50 -30.39 -22.94
CA PRO A 126 20.63 -29.47 -23.06
C PRO A 126 21.60 -29.83 -24.20
N SER A 127 21.50 -31.01 -24.84
CA SER A 127 22.35 -31.36 -25.99
C SER A 127 21.96 -30.63 -27.29
N MET A 128 20.86 -29.88 -27.29
CA MET A 128 20.43 -29.04 -28.42
C MET A 128 20.92 -27.59 -28.34
N LEU A 129 21.63 -27.19 -27.29
CA LEU A 129 22.28 -25.88 -27.19
C LEU A 129 23.50 -25.84 -28.12
N ARG A 130 23.37 -25.19 -29.29
CA ARG A 130 24.52 -24.75 -30.08
C ARG A 130 24.81 -23.29 -29.77
N SER A 131 25.99 -23.00 -29.24
CA SER A 131 26.51 -21.63 -29.15
C SER A 131 26.82 -21.11 -30.55
N TRP A 132 26.44 -19.87 -30.83
CA TRP A 132 26.97 -19.14 -31.98
C TRP A 132 28.07 -18.21 -31.49
N SER A 133 29.20 -18.15 -32.21
CA SER A 133 30.28 -17.18 -32.01
C SER A 133 30.02 -15.91 -32.80
#